data_AF-X1H003-F1
#
_entry.id   AF-X1H003-F1
#
_cell.length_a   1.000
_cell.length_b   1.000
_cell.length_c   1.000
_cell.angle_alpha   90.00
_cell.angle_beta   90.00
_cell.angle_gamma   90.00
#
_symmetry.space_group_name_H-M   'P 1'
#
loop_
_entity.id
_entity.type
_entity.pdbx_description
1 polymer ?
#
loop_
_entity_poly.entity_id
_entity_poly.type
_entity_poly.pdbx_seq_one_letter_code
_entity_poly.pdbx_strand_id
1 'polypeptide(L)'
;MVKPEEVSKKQKIDTAKLSGKETFIYVLGNIPTTILGGIFILLYVNFFWDNLKLQQTYFIIGQIIYMIINACNDFFLGRMSDKTNIERWGSRRLIYIKWGGPLWSV
;
A
#
# COMPACT_ATOMS: atom_id res chain seq x y z
N MET A 1 8.35 20.33 -34.53
CA MET A 1 7.02 20.43 -33.89
C MET A 1 6.34 19.08 -34.03
N VAL A 2 6.25 18.31 -32.95
CA VAL A 2 5.55 17.02 -32.94
C VAL A 2 4.05 17.30 -32.95
N LYS A 3 3.31 16.65 -33.84
CA LYS A 3 1.87 16.89 -34.04
C LYS A 3 1.10 16.52 -32.75
N PRO A 4 0.13 17.33 -32.31
CA PRO A 4 -0.65 17.08 -31.08
C PRO A 4 -1.42 15.73 -31.11
N GLU A 5 -1.61 15.15 -32.29
CA GLU A 5 -2.25 13.83 -32.48
C GLU A 5 -1.37 12.64 -32.06
N GLU A 6 -0.04 12.78 -32.02
CA GLU A 6 0.86 11.69 -31.60
C GLU A 6 0.95 11.53 -30.07
N VAL A 7 0.63 12.58 -29.32
CA VAL A 7 0.64 12.57 -27.84
C VAL A 7 -0.59 11.81 -27.29
N SER A 8 -1.70 11.79 -28.03
CA SER A 8 -2.95 11.13 -27.63
C SER A 8 -2.89 9.59 -27.66
N LYS A 9 -1.99 9.00 -28.46
CA LYS A 9 -1.95 7.53 -28.64
C LYS A 9 -1.22 6.76 -27.53
N LYS A 10 -0.54 7.43 -26.58
CA LYS A 10 0.31 6.74 -25.57
C LYS A 10 -0.37 6.40 -24.25
N GLN A 11 -1.64 6.76 -24.04
CA GLN A 11 -2.34 6.45 -22.78
C GLN A 11 -3.79 6.02 -23.04
N LYS A 12 -3.98 4.96 -23.81
CA LYS A 12 -5.12 4.08 -23.56
C LYS A 12 -4.79 3.30 -22.29
N ILE A 13 -5.24 3.79 -21.14
CA ILE A 13 -5.27 2.99 -19.92
C ILE A 13 -6.33 1.93 -20.18
N ASP A 14 -5.90 0.77 -20.69
CA ASP A 14 -6.77 -0.37 -20.85
C ASP A 14 -7.23 -0.79 -19.44
N THR A 15 -8.46 -0.41 -19.08
CA THR A 15 -9.24 -1.00 -17.99
C THR A 15 -9.65 -2.43 -18.34
N ALA A 16 -8.74 -3.20 -18.94
CA ALA A 16 -8.97 -4.59 -19.29
C ALA A 16 -8.95 -5.42 -18.00
N LYS A 17 -10.03 -6.18 -17.79
CA LYS A 17 -10.13 -7.16 -16.72
C LYS A 17 -8.94 -8.11 -16.82
N LEU A 18 -8.22 -8.32 -15.71
CA LEU A 18 -7.08 -9.24 -15.65
C LEU A 18 -7.47 -10.60 -16.23
N SER A 19 -6.58 -11.18 -17.03
CA SER A 19 -6.74 -12.53 -17.53
C SER A 19 -6.84 -13.53 -16.38
N GLY A 20 -7.52 -14.66 -16.58
CA GLY A 20 -7.63 -15.70 -15.55
C GLY A 20 -6.27 -16.19 -15.04
N LYS A 21 -5.26 -16.23 -15.93
CA LYS A 21 -3.88 -16.58 -15.57
C LYS A 21 -3.22 -15.51 -14.69
N GLU A 22 -3.40 -14.23 -15.02
CA GLU A 22 -2.85 -13.12 -14.23
C GLU A 22 -3.52 -13.03 -12.86
N THR A 23 -4.83 -13.24 -12.81
CA THR A 23 -5.60 -13.32 -11.57
C THR A 23 -5.11 -14.47 -10.69
N PHE A 24 -4.87 -15.65 -11.27
CA PHE A 24 -4.37 -16.80 -10.54
C PHE A 24 -2.97 -16.56 -9.96
N ILE A 25 -2.05 -15.98 -10.75
CA ILE A 25 -0.71 -15.60 -10.29
C ILE A 25 -0.80 -14.56 -9.17
N TYR A 26 -1.68 -13.56 -9.31
CA TYR A 26 -1.90 -12.53 -8.30
C TYR A 26 -2.41 -13.13 -6.97
N VAL A 27 -3.38 -14.04 -7.03
CA VAL A 27 -3.90 -14.74 -5.84
C VAL A 27 -2.82 -15.60 -5.19
N LEU A 28 -2.04 -16.35 -5.98
CA LEU A 28 -0.91 -17.14 -5.45
C LEU A 28 0.11 -16.27 -4.72
N GLY A 29 0.42 -15.08 -5.25
CA GLY A 29 1.31 -14.12 -4.59
C GLY A 29 0.75 -13.55 -3.28
N ASN A 30 -0.58 -13.49 -3.15
CA ASN A 30 -1.23 -12.98 -1.93
C ASN A 30 -1.35 -14.02 -0.81
N ILE A 31 -1.36 -15.32 -1.12
CA ILE A 31 -1.50 -16.38 -0.11
C ILE A 31 -0.41 -16.27 0.98
N PRO A 32 0.90 -16.22 0.66
CA PRO A 32 1.94 -16.07 1.67
C PRO A 32 1.76 -14.81 2.51
N THR A 33 1.42 -13.70 1.88
CA THR A 33 1.22 -12.40 2.54
C THR A 33 0.08 -12.46 3.56
N THR A 34 -1.05 -13.08 3.19
CA THR A 34 -2.20 -13.26 4.08
C THR A 34 -1.87 -14.19 5.24
N ILE A 35 -1.19 -15.32 4.99
CA ILE A 35 -0.78 -16.26 6.03
C ILE A 35 0.18 -15.57 7.01
N LEU A 36 1.17 -14.84 6.49
CA LEU A 36 2.14 -14.12 7.32
C LEU A 36 1.46 -13.04 8.16
N GLY A 37 0.53 -12.28 7.58
CA GLY A 37 -0.28 -11.31 8.32
C GLY A 37 -1.11 -11.95 9.42
N GLY A 38 -1.72 -13.12 9.17
CA GLY A 38 -2.47 -13.86 10.18
C GLY A 38 -1.60 -14.37 11.32
N ILE A 39 -0.44 -14.98 11.00
CA ILE A 39 0.54 -15.43 12.00
C ILE A 39 1.03 -14.25 12.83
N PHE A 40 1.33 -13.12 12.19
CA PHE A 40 1.78 -11.91 12.86
C PHE A 40 0.73 -11.43 13.87
N ILE A 41 -0.54 -11.30 13.50
CA ILE A 41 -1.61 -10.83 14.41
C ILE A 41 -1.71 -11.74 15.65
N LEU A 42 -1.64 -13.05 15.47
CA LEU A 42 -1.71 -14.01 16.58
C LEU A 42 -0.51 -13.92 17.52
N LEU A 43 0.70 -13.90 16.97
CA LEU A 43 1.93 -13.83 17.76
C LEU A 43 2.12 -12.45 18.40
N TYR A 44 1.71 -11.40 17.71
CA TYR A 44 1.82 -10.01 18.15
C TYR A 44 1.09 -9.82 19.49
N VAL A 45 -0.17 -10.25 19.58
CA VAL A 45 -0.96 -10.09 20.81
C VAL A 45 -0.33 -10.86 21.98
N ASN A 46 0.03 -12.14 21.76
CA ASN A 46 0.70 -12.96 22.77
C ASN A 46 2.05 -12.38 23.21
N PHE A 47 2.81 -11.79 22.29
CA PHE A 47 4.08 -11.14 22.63
C PHE A 47 3.89 -9.99 23.61
N PHE A 48 2.94 -9.09 23.36
CA PHE A 48 2.73 -7.93 24.22
C PHE A 48 2.11 -8.30 25.57
N TRP A 49 1.20 -9.27 25.63
CA TRP A 49 0.56 -9.67 26.88
C TRP A 49 1.38 -10.67 27.70
N ASP A 50 1.97 -11.69 27.09
CA ASP A 50 2.60 -12.78 27.85
C ASP A 50 4.10 -12.58 28.05
N ASN A 51 4.82 -12.09 27.02
CA ASN A 51 6.26 -11.88 27.10
C ASN A 51 6.61 -10.51 27.69
N LEU A 52 6.01 -9.44 27.16
CA LEU A 52 6.24 -8.07 27.64
C LEU A 52 5.46 -7.76 28.93
N LYS A 53 4.43 -8.56 29.25
CA LYS A 53 3.50 -8.33 30.37
C LYS A 53 2.94 -6.91 30.37
N LEU A 54 2.67 -6.39 29.17
CA LEU A 54 2.18 -5.04 29.01
C LEU A 54 0.75 -4.97 29.54
N GLN A 55 0.49 -3.98 30.39
CA GLN A 55 -0.86 -3.72 30.85
C GLN A 55 -1.78 -3.44 29.65
N GLN A 56 -2.96 -4.08 29.64
CA GLN A 56 -3.92 -4.01 28.54
C GLN A 56 -4.26 -2.56 28.13
N THR A 57 -4.31 -1.64 29.08
CA THR A 57 -4.57 -0.21 28.83
C THR A 57 -3.52 0.40 27.88
N TYR A 58 -2.24 0.15 28.09
CA TYR A 58 -1.17 0.68 27.25
C TYR A 58 -1.18 0.06 25.85
N PHE A 59 -1.51 -1.24 25.76
CA PHE A 59 -1.69 -1.91 24.48
C PHE A 59 -2.82 -1.26 23.65
N ILE A 60 -3.98 -1.02 24.27
CA ILE A 60 -5.12 -0.37 23.62
C ILE A 60 -4.77 1.05 23.18
N ILE A 61 -4.10 1.84 24.02
CA ILE A 61 -3.66 3.19 23.66
C ILE A 61 -2.73 3.14 22.44
N GLY A 62 -1.77 2.21 22.42
CA GLY A 62 -0.90 1.98 21.28
C GLY A 62 -1.67 1.65 20.00
N GLN A 63 -2.69 0.78 20.08
CA GLN A 63 -3.56 0.46 18.94
C GLN A 63 -4.33 1.68 18.43
N ILE A 64 -4.87 2.52 19.32
CA ILE A 64 -5.57 3.74 18.94
C ILE A 64 -4.63 4.70 18.22
N ILE A 65 -3.42 4.92 18.75
CA ILE A 65 -2.41 5.77 18.11
C ILE A 65 -2.06 5.22 16.72
N TYR A 66 -1.82 3.92 16.62
CA TYR A 66 -1.53 3.25 15.35
C TYR A 66 -2.66 3.42 14.32
N MET A 67 -3.92 3.25 14.75
CA MET A 67 -5.08 3.46 13.88
C MET A 67 -5.18 4.89 13.36
N ILE A 68 -4.95 5.89 14.23
CA ILE A 68 -4.99 7.30 13.85
C ILE A 68 -3.90 7.61 12.83
N ILE A 69 -2.66 7.17 13.08
CA ILE A 69 -1.54 7.39 12.15
C ILE A 69 -1.84 6.75 10.79
N ASN A 70 -2.35 5.52 10.76
CA ASN A 70 -2.73 4.87 9.49
C ASN A 70 -3.83 5.61 8.74
N ALA A 71 -4.89 6.04 9.44
CA ALA A 71 -5.98 6.79 8.82
C ALA A 71 -5.48 8.13 8.24
N CYS A 72 -4.57 8.80 8.93
CA CYS A 72 -3.93 10.01 8.43
C CYS A 72 -3.06 9.73 7.20
N ASN A 73 -2.25 8.66 7.20
CA ASN A 73 -1.39 8.31 6.08
C ASN A 73 -2.18 8.18 4.78
N ASP A 74 -3.30 7.45 4.79
CA ASP A 74 -4.12 7.27 3.58
C ASP A 74 -4.71 8.59 3.08
N PHE A 75 -5.16 9.47 3.98
CA PHE A 75 -5.67 10.79 3.61
C PHE A 75 -4.59 11.68 2.97
N PHE A 76 -3.41 11.77 3.59
CA PHE A 76 -2.33 12.64 3.10
C PHE A 76 -1.70 12.10 1.81
N LEU A 77 -1.38 10.81 1.77
CA LEU A 77 -0.78 10.17 0.60
C LEU A 77 -1.75 10.11 -0.57
N GLY A 78 -3.04 9.90 -0.32
CA GLY A 78 -4.08 10.00 -1.34
C GLY A 78 -4.11 11.38 -2.00
N ARG A 79 -4.17 12.44 -1.18
CA ARG A 79 -4.17 13.83 -1.69
C ARG A 79 -2.87 14.20 -2.42
N MET A 80 -1.74 13.67 -1.96
CA MET A 80 -0.44 13.89 -2.61
C MET A 80 -0.37 13.18 -3.96
N SER A 81 -0.86 11.93 -4.03
CA SER A 81 -0.99 11.15 -5.26
C SER A 81 -1.86 11.86 -6.30
N ASP A 82 -2.99 12.43 -5.89
CA ASP A 82 -3.90 13.14 -6.80
C ASP A 82 -3.30 14.41 -7.43
N LYS A 83 -2.39 15.09 -6.74
CA LYS A 83 -1.68 16.27 -7.24
C LYS A 83 -0.47 15.95 -8.11
N THR A 84 -0.18 14.68 -8.33
CA THR A 84 1.03 14.24 -9.04
C THR A 84 0.87 14.43 -10.54
N ASN A 85 1.83 15.10 -11.17
CA ASN A 85 1.86 15.28 -12.62
C ASN A 85 2.12 13.92 -13.32
N ILE A 86 1.10 13.38 -13.97
CA ILE A 86 1.16 12.10 -14.67
C ILE A 86 2.09 12.18 -15.89
N GLU A 87 2.09 13.29 -16.63
CA GLU A 87 2.87 13.45 -17.86
C GLU A 87 4.38 13.39 -17.59
N ARG A 88 4.82 13.91 -16.44
CA ARG A 88 6.23 13.87 -16.02
C ARG A 88 6.66 12.50 -15.47
N TRP A 89 5.78 11.83 -14.74
CA TRP A 89 6.16 10.66 -13.91
C TRP A 89 5.55 9.33 -14.36
N GLY A 90 4.71 9.33 -15.40
CA GLY A 90 4.08 8.15 -16.00
C GLY A 90 2.96 7.52 -15.18
N SER A 91 2.86 7.80 -13.88
CA SER A 91 1.81 7.30 -12.98
C SER A 91 1.69 8.17 -11.73
N ARG A 92 0.47 8.27 -11.17
CA ARG A 92 0.24 8.95 -9.88
C ARG A 92 0.81 8.20 -8.69
N ARG A 93 0.92 6.86 -8.77
CA ARG A 93 1.27 6.00 -7.61
C ARG A 93 2.70 5.47 -7.65
N LEU A 94 3.21 5.16 -8.84
CA LEU A 94 4.48 4.46 -9.01
C LEU A 94 5.68 5.27 -8.48
N ILE A 95 5.61 6.61 -8.54
CA ILE A 95 6.67 7.48 -8.04
C ILE A 95 6.82 7.39 -6.51
N TYR A 96 5.70 7.29 -5.79
CA TYR A 96 5.70 7.15 -4.33
C TYR A 96 6.13 5.77 -3.88
N ILE A 97 5.81 4.73 -4.65
CA ILE A 97 6.32 3.38 -4.37
C ILE A 97 7.83 3.33 -4.59
N LYS A 98 8.33 3.95 -5.68
CA LYS A 98 9.75 3.94 -6.02
C LYS A 98 10.62 4.68 -5.00
N TRP A 99 10.20 5.88 -4.57
CA TRP A 99 11.00 6.71 -3.66
C TRP A 99 10.60 6.58 -2.19
N GLY A 100 9.32 6.31 -1.92
CA GLY A 100 8.81 6.07 -0.58
C GLY A 100 8.99 4.63 -0.11
N GLY A 101 9.08 3.65 -1.03
CA GLY A 101 9.29 2.24 -0.68
C GLY A 101 10.42 1.99 0.31
N PRO A 102 11.63 2.57 0.12
CA PRO A 102 12.72 2.45 1.09
C PRO A 102 12.43 3.07 2.46
N LEU A 103 11.63 4.14 2.52
CA LEU A 103 11.21 4.77 3.78
C LEU A 103 10.17 3.91 4.54
N TRP A 104 9.43 3.06 3.83
CA TRP A 104 8.47 2.11 4.42
C TRP A 104 9.09 0.76 4.78
N SER A 105 10.31 0.47 4.34
CA SER A 105 10.99 -0.82 4.59
C SER A 105 11.98 -0.79 5.76
N VAL A 106 12.08 0.34 6.48
CA VAL A 106 12.89 0.53 7.69
C VAL A 106 11.97 0.60 8.89
#